data_AF-A0A165JQ63-F1
#
_entry.id   AF-A0A165JQ63-F1
#
_cell.length_a   1.000
_cell.length_b   1.000
_cell.length_c   1.000
_cell.angle_alpha   90.00
_cell.angle_beta   90.00
_cell.angle_gamma   90.00
#
_symmetry.space_group_name_H-M   'P 1'
#
loop_
_entity.id
_entity.type
_entity.pdbx_description
1 polymer ?
#
loop_
_entity_poly.entity_id
_entity_poly.type
_entity_poly.pdbx_seq_one_letter_code
_entity_poly.pdbx_strand_id
1 'polypeptide(L)'
;MEMIITIAGTVLTAIGTGVTVWQASKVKSYRDQIAFDLRKLHLSEVAELLKRAQDEGRKLLSQVQQLNRGKSILTITDAIQSYIDKAVNLIHLNGPDSDLRTQILQSQQKLRQFQNTEDENEKRQCVSDMHTIIQDSISMCSERVNSLEYGDEND
;
A
#
# COMPACT_ATOMS: atom_id res chain seq x y z
N MET A 1 -5.46 -19.81 61.39
CA MET A 1 -5.34 -20.67 60.18
C MET A 1 -5.94 -19.96 58.96
N GLU A 2 -7.14 -19.37 59.07
CA GLU A 2 -7.81 -18.65 57.97
C GLU A 2 -7.01 -17.46 57.38
N MET A 3 -6.38 -16.64 58.22
CA MET A 3 -5.62 -15.47 57.76
C MET A 3 -4.42 -15.83 56.88
N ILE A 4 -3.78 -16.98 57.13
CA ILE A 4 -2.65 -17.49 56.33
C ILE A 4 -3.14 -17.94 54.95
N ILE A 5 -4.33 -18.56 54.88
CA ILE A 5 -4.95 -19.01 53.64
C ILE A 5 -5.32 -17.80 52.76
N THR A 6 -5.86 -16.73 53.35
CA THR A 6 -6.21 -15.48 52.64
C THR A 6 -4.98 -14.74 52.11
N ILE A 7 -3.89 -14.68 52.87
CA ILE A 7 -2.63 -14.06 52.43
C ILE A 7 -2.01 -14.88 51.29
N ALA A 8 -1.97 -16.20 51.42
CA ALA A 8 -1.45 -17.09 50.38
C ALA A 8 -2.27 -16.98 49.08
N GLY A 9 -3.60 -16.93 49.17
CA GLY A 9 -4.49 -16.73 48.02
C GLY A 9 -4.29 -15.39 47.32
N THR A 10 -4.09 -14.31 48.09
CA THR A 10 -3.83 -12.97 47.54
C THR A 10 -2.48 -12.92 46.80
N VAL A 11 -1.43 -13.51 47.37
CA VAL A 11 -0.11 -13.58 46.72
C VAL A 11 -0.17 -14.41 45.44
N LEU A 12 -0.86 -15.55 45.45
CA LEU A 12 -1.02 -16.39 44.27
C LEU A 12 -1.78 -15.65 43.15
N THR A 13 -2.82 -14.90 43.51
CA THR A 13 -3.60 -14.08 42.57
C THR A 13 -2.76 -12.95 41.97
N ALA A 14 -1.93 -12.28 42.78
CA ALA A 14 -1.03 -11.24 42.31
C ALA A 14 0.01 -11.79 41.31
N ILE A 15 0.59 -12.96 41.59
CA ILE A 15 1.52 -13.64 40.68
C ILE A 15 0.82 -14.03 39.37
N GLY A 16 -0.37 -14.65 39.46
CA GLY A 16 -1.15 -15.05 38.28
C GLY A 16 -1.53 -13.85 37.38
N THR A 17 -1.88 -12.72 38.00
CA THR A 17 -2.18 -11.48 37.30
C THR A 17 -0.94 -10.91 36.61
N GLY A 18 0.21 -10.91 37.30
CA GLY A 18 1.48 -10.48 36.74
C GLY A 18 1.90 -11.29 35.50
N VAL A 19 1.76 -12.62 35.56
CA VAL A 19 2.03 -13.51 34.41
C VAL A 19 1.07 -13.23 33.25
N THR A 20 -0.22 -13.00 33.54
CA THR A 20 -1.23 -12.70 32.52
C THR A 20 -0.94 -11.37 31.81
N VAL A 21 -0.58 -10.33 32.57
CA VAL A 21 -0.17 -9.03 32.01
C VAL A 21 1.08 -9.17 31.14
N TRP A 22 2.07 -9.95 31.60
CA TRP A 22 3.28 -10.19 30.83
C TRP A 22 3.01 -10.92 29.51
N GLN A 23 2.16 -11.96 29.53
CA GLN A 23 1.75 -12.67 28.33
C GLN A 23 0.98 -11.75 27.37
N ALA A 24 0.06 -10.94 27.87
CA ALA A 24 -0.70 -9.98 27.06
C ALA A 24 0.22 -8.95 26.38
N SER A 25 1.20 -8.41 27.12
CA SER A 25 2.21 -7.50 26.57
C SER A 25 3.05 -8.15 25.48
N LYS A 26 3.45 -9.41 25.66
CA LYS A 26 4.22 -10.17 24.68
C LYS A 26 3.42 -10.42 23.39
N VAL A 27 2.15 -10.79 23.51
CA VAL A 27 1.24 -10.96 22.35
C VAL A 27 1.06 -9.64 21.61
N LYS A 28 0.89 -8.53 22.33
CA LYS A 28 0.79 -7.20 21.73
C LYS A 28 2.04 -6.88 20.91
N SER A 29 3.23 -7.06 21.47
CA SER A 29 4.50 -6.82 20.77
C SER A 29 4.64 -7.66 19.49
N TYR A 30 4.31 -8.96 19.54
CA TYR A 30 4.32 -9.79 18.33
C TYR A 30 3.33 -9.33 17.27
N ARG A 31 2.12 -8.94 17.68
CA ARG A 31 1.11 -8.44 16.75
C ARG A 31 1.57 -7.16 16.06
N ASP A 32 2.23 -6.29 16.81
CA ASP A 32 2.74 -5.02 16.29
C ASP A 32 3.90 -5.26 15.30
N GLN A 33 4.80 -6.21 15.59
CA GLN A 33 5.84 -6.66 14.63
C GLN A 33 5.23 -7.25 13.36
N ILE A 34 4.23 -8.13 13.48
CA ILE A 34 3.55 -8.71 12.30
C ILE A 34 2.87 -7.63 11.47
N ALA A 35 2.21 -6.67 12.11
CA ALA A 35 1.55 -5.55 11.41
C ALA A 35 2.57 -4.69 10.65
N PHE A 36 3.75 -4.49 11.23
CA PHE A 36 4.85 -3.78 10.60
C PHE A 36 5.40 -4.53 9.37
N ASP A 37 5.70 -5.82 9.51
CA ASP A 37 6.19 -6.66 8.41
C ASP A 37 5.17 -6.73 7.28
N LEU A 38 3.89 -6.87 7.62
CA LEU A 38 2.80 -6.89 6.64
C LEU A 38 2.69 -5.56 5.90
N ARG A 39 2.84 -4.43 6.60
CA ARG A 39 2.86 -3.10 5.97
C ARG A 39 4.01 -2.99 4.96
N LYS A 40 5.23 -3.41 5.34
CA LYS A 40 6.39 -3.41 4.44
C LYS A 40 6.17 -4.28 3.21
N LEU A 41 5.61 -5.48 3.41
CA LEU A 41 5.26 -6.40 2.32
C LEU A 41 4.25 -5.74 1.36
N HIS A 42 3.16 -5.18 1.88
CA HIS A 42 2.14 -4.51 1.08
C HIS A 42 2.72 -3.32 0.30
N LEU A 43 3.55 -2.47 0.92
CA LEU A 43 4.19 -1.35 0.22
C LEU A 43 5.09 -1.82 -0.93
N SER A 44 5.82 -2.93 -0.72
CA SER A 44 6.67 -3.52 -1.76
C SER A 44 5.83 -4.07 -2.93
N GLU A 45 4.73 -4.76 -2.62
CA GLU A 45 3.80 -5.31 -3.62
C GLU A 45 3.08 -4.19 -4.39
N VAL A 46 2.65 -3.13 -3.71
CA VAL A 46 2.08 -1.92 -4.33
C VAL A 46 3.07 -1.32 -5.32
N ALA A 47 4.34 -1.14 -4.94
CA ALA A 47 5.36 -0.61 -5.83
C ALA A 47 5.56 -1.47 -7.09
N GLU A 48 5.51 -2.79 -6.96
CA GLU A 48 5.60 -3.70 -8.10
C GLU A 48 4.37 -3.61 -9.02
N LEU A 49 3.17 -3.60 -8.46
CA LEU A 49 1.92 -3.44 -9.22
C LEU A 49 1.91 -2.12 -9.99
N LEU A 50 2.35 -1.04 -9.35
CA LEU A 50 2.47 0.28 -9.97
C LEU A 50 3.52 0.31 -11.08
N LYS A 51 4.66 -0.38 -10.93
CA LYS A 51 5.65 -0.54 -12.02
C LYS A 51 5.03 -1.27 -13.23
N ARG A 52 4.26 -2.33 -13.00
CA ARG A 52 3.54 -3.03 -14.07
C ARG A 52 2.49 -2.15 -14.75
N ALA A 53 1.77 -1.33 -13.98
CA ALA A 53 0.84 -0.33 -14.52
C ALA A 53 1.58 0.73 -15.37
N GLN A 54 2.73 1.21 -14.91
CA GLN A 54 3.58 2.13 -15.65
C GLN A 54 4.03 1.54 -16.99
N ASP A 55 4.50 0.28 -17.00
CA ASP A 55 4.96 -0.40 -18.21
C ASP A 55 3.85 -0.60 -19.25
N GLU A 56 2.61 -0.90 -18.82
CA GLU A 56 1.46 -0.89 -19.73
C GLU A 56 1.12 0.54 -20.19
N GLY A 57 1.24 1.54 -19.31
CA GLY A 57 1.09 2.96 -19.65
C GLY A 57 2.08 3.44 -20.72
N ARG A 58 3.30 2.88 -20.78
CA ARG A 58 4.26 3.19 -21.87
C ARG A 58 3.75 2.73 -23.24
N LYS A 59 3.03 1.61 -23.28
CA LYS A 59 2.39 1.08 -24.50
C LYS A 59 1.19 1.94 -24.90
N LEU A 60 0.50 2.53 -23.93
CA LEU A 60 -0.56 3.50 -24.18
C LEU A 60 0.01 4.74 -24.89
N LEU A 61 1.14 5.27 -24.41
CA LEU A 61 1.81 6.43 -25.02
C LEU A 61 2.24 6.15 -26.48
N SER A 62 2.80 4.96 -26.75
CA SER A 62 3.20 4.59 -28.11
C SER A 62 2.01 4.44 -29.06
N GLN A 63 0.84 4.02 -28.57
CA GLN A 63 -0.39 3.97 -29.36
C GLN A 63 -1.01 5.33 -29.64
N VAL A 64 -0.86 6.29 -28.74
CA VAL A 64 -1.30 7.68 -28.98
C VAL A 64 -0.36 8.42 -29.94
N GLN A 65 0.91 8.00 -29.99
CA GLN A 65 1.93 8.57 -30.89
C GLN A 65 1.98 7.89 -32.27
N GLN A 66 1.53 6.63 -32.39
CA GLN A 66 1.48 5.89 -33.64
C GLN A 66 0.15 5.12 -33.76
N LEU A 67 -0.56 5.35 -34.87
CA LEU A 67 -1.74 4.60 -35.33
C LEU A 67 -1.41 3.10 -35.52
N ASN A 68 -1.20 2.33 -34.46
CA ASN A 68 -0.75 0.94 -34.56
C ASN A 68 -1.70 -0.05 -33.89
N ARG A 69 -2.30 -0.90 -34.75
CA ARG A 69 -3.43 -1.83 -34.54
C ARG A 69 -3.09 -3.12 -33.77
N GLY A 70 -2.05 -3.15 -32.93
CA GLY A 70 -1.53 -4.41 -32.38
C GLY A 70 -2.19 -4.93 -31.09
N LYS A 71 -2.63 -4.02 -30.21
CA LYS A 71 -3.32 -4.34 -28.94
C LYS A 71 -4.49 -3.37 -28.80
N SER A 72 -5.66 -3.82 -28.41
CA SER A 72 -6.78 -2.90 -28.18
C SER A 72 -6.41 -1.93 -27.06
N ILE A 73 -6.58 -0.62 -27.28
CA ILE A 73 -6.45 0.42 -26.24
C ILE A 73 -7.23 -0.02 -24.99
N LEU A 74 -8.41 -0.61 -25.20
CA LEU A 74 -9.26 -1.17 -24.14
C LEU A 74 -8.50 -2.19 -23.28
N THR A 75 -7.81 -3.14 -23.90
CA THR A 75 -7.04 -4.17 -23.18
C THR A 75 -5.90 -3.57 -22.37
N ILE A 76 -5.23 -2.53 -22.89
CA ILE A 76 -4.17 -1.84 -22.16
C ILE A 76 -4.77 -1.08 -20.97
N THR A 77 -5.87 -0.35 -21.17
CA THR A 77 -6.53 0.39 -20.09
C THR A 77 -7.08 -0.54 -19.02
N ASP A 78 -7.65 -1.69 -19.40
CA ASP A 78 -8.15 -2.69 -18.44
C ASP A 78 -7.01 -3.31 -17.61
N ALA A 79 -5.85 -3.54 -18.23
CA ALA A 79 -4.67 -4.04 -17.53
C ALA A 79 -4.14 -3.00 -16.51
N ILE A 80 -4.01 -1.73 -16.92
CA ILE A 80 -3.60 -0.64 -16.03
C ILE A 80 -4.59 -0.52 -14.86
N GLN A 81 -5.89 -0.52 -15.16
CA GLN A 81 -6.97 -0.46 -14.18
C GLN A 81 -6.87 -1.61 -13.17
N SER A 82 -6.67 -2.84 -13.65
CA SER A 82 -6.52 -4.04 -12.81
C SER A 82 -5.32 -3.92 -11.84
N TYR A 83 -4.18 -3.42 -12.30
CA TYR A 83 -3.02 -3.21 -11.43
C TYR A 83 -3.25 -2.11 -10.39
N ILE A 84 -3.85 -1.00 -10.79
CA ILE A 84 -4.21 0.10 -9.89
C ILE A 84 -5.19 -0.38 -8.81
N ASP A 85 -6.23 -1.12 -9.18
CA ASP A 85 -7.23 -1.62 -8.22
C ASP A 85 -6.61 -2.59 -7.21
N LYS A 86 -5.73 -3.49 -7.66
CA LYS A 86 -4.97 -4.37 -6.76
C LYS A 86 -4.11 -3.57 -5.79
N ALA A 87 -3.40 -2.56 -6.28
CA ALA A 87 -2.55 -1.70 -5.45
C ALA A 87 -3.38 -0.96 -4.40
N VAL A 88 -4.51 -0.36 -4.78
CA VAL A 88 -5.41 0.35 -3.86
C VAL A 88 -5.99 -0.58 -2.80
N ASN A 89 -6.29 -1.83 -3.13
CA ASN A 89 -6.86 -2.81 -2.19
C ASN A 89 -5.87 -3.29 -1.12
N LEU A 90 -4.57 -3.20 -1.37
CA LEU A 90 -3.53 -3.53 -0.38
C LEU A 90 -3.32 -2.41 0.64
N ILE A 91 -3.79 -1.19 0.36
CA ILE A 91 -3.62 -0.03 1.22
C ILE A 91 -4.89 0.24 2.02
N HIS A 92 -4.75 0.29 3.35
CA HIS A 92 -5.86 0.59 4.25
C HIS A 92 -6.42 2.01 4.01
N LEU A 93 -7.75 2.12 4.01
CA LEU A 93 -8.47 3.37 3.75
C LEU A 93 -8.09 4.50 4.72
N ASN A 94 -8.04 4.20 6.02
CA ASN A 94 -7.72 5.14 7.10
C ASN A 94 -6.38 4.81 7.75
N GLY A 95 -5.47 4.20 6.98
CA GLY A 95 -4.16 3.80 7.46
C GLY A 95 -3.11 4.91 7.39
N PRO A 96 -1.88 4.62 7.87
CA PRO A 96 -0.74 5.52 7.74
C PRO A 96 -0.35 5.80 6.28
N ASP A 97 -0.88 5.01 5.33
CA ASP A 97 -0.62 5.14 3.90
C ASP A 97 -1.82 5.66 3.09
N SER A 98 -2.78 6.30 3.75
CA SER A 98 -4.00 6.85 3.13
C SER A 98 -3.73 7.93 2.07
N ASP A 99 -2.63 8.69 2.20
CA ASP A 99 -2.19 9.68 1.24
C ASP A 99 -1.63 9.04 -0.04
N LEU A 100 -0.82 7.98 0.08
CA LEU A 100 -0.37 7.16 -1.04
C LEU A 100 -1.57 6.56 -1.78
N ARG A 101 -2.57 6.04 -1.05
CA ARG A 101 -3.82 5.55 -1.64
C ARG A 101 -4.53 6.64 -2.43
N THR A 102 -4.58 7.85 -1.90
CA THR A 102 -5.20 9.01 -2.58
C THR A 102 -4.46 9.35 -3.87
N GLN A 103 -3.13 9.34 -3.85
CA GLN A 103 -2.32 9.60 -5.04
C GLN A 103 -2.51 8.51 -6.12
N ILE A 104 -2.55 7.23 -5.73
CA ILE A 104 -2.84 6.14 -6.67
C ILE A 104 -4.23 6.31 -7.32
N LEU A 105 -5.24 6.74 -6.55
CA LEU A 105 -6.57 7.03 -7.10
C LEU A 105 -6.57 8.20 -8.11
N GLN A 106 -5.68 9.17 -7.98
CA GLN A 106 -5.53 10.23 -9.00
C GLN A 106 -5.05 9.65 -10.33
N SER A 107 -4.18 8.64 -10.32
CA SER A 107 -3.79 7.95 -11.56
C SER A 107 -4.97 7.23 -12.22
N GLN A 108 -5.88 6.63 -11.42
CA GLN A 108 -7.13 6.04 -11.90
C GLN A 108 -8.04 7.09 -12.56
N GLN A 109 -8.13 8.29 -11.96
CA GLN A 109 -8.90 9.38 -12.53
C GLN A 109 -8.34 9.82 -13.89
N LYS A 110 -7.01 9.89 -14.04
CA LYS A 110 -6.36 10.21 -15.32
C LYS A 110 -6.57 9.12 -16.37
N LEU A 111 -6.57 7.85 -15.97
CA LEU A 111 -6.91 6.74 -16.86
C LEU A 111 -8.35 6.85 -17.37
N ARG A 112 -9.31 7.18 -16.50
CA ARG A 112 -10.72 7.40 -16.89
C ARG A 112 -10.87 8.62 -17.80
N GLN A 113 -10.13 9.71 -17.53
CA GLN A 113 -10.12 10.88 -18.39
C GLN A 113 -9.62 10.52 -19.80
N PHE A 114 -8.53 9.74 -19.89
CA PHE A 114 -8.01 9.22 -21.15
C PHE A 114 -9.06 8.38 -21.92
N GLN A 115 -9.83 7.54 -21.23
CA GLN A 115 -10.86 6.70 -21.85
C GLN A 115 -12.06 7.51 -22.38
N ASN A 116 -12.38 8.63 -21.74
CA ASN A 116 -13.59 9.42 -22.03
C ASN A 116 -13.34 10.61 -22.97
N THR A 117 -12.09 11.08 -23.12
CA THR A 117 -11.79 12.18 -24.03
C THR A 117 -11.62 11.68 -25.47
N GLU A 118 -12.04 12.51 -26.44
CA GLU A 118 -11.80 12.29 -27.86
C GLU A 118 -10.58 13.07 -28.37
N ASP A 119 -10.12 14.08 -27.62
CA ASP A 119 -9.01 14.94 -28.00
C ASP A 119 -7.65 14.22 -27.83
N GLU A 120 -6.86 14.14 -28.91
CA GLU A 120 -5.57 13.44 -28.90
C GLU A 120 -4.52 14.12 -28.02
N ASN A 121 -4.52 15.45 -27.91
CA ASN A 121 -3.57 16.17 -27.06
C ASN A 121 -3.93 15.95 -25.59
N GLU A 122 -5.22 15.96 -25.25
CA GLU A 122 -5.70 15.64 -23.91
C GLU A 122 -5.38 14.19 -23.55
N LYS A 123 -5.50 13.24 -24.49
CA LYS A 123 -5.04 11.85 -24.27
C LYS A 123 -3.56 11.79 -23.93
N ARG A 124 -2.69 12.47 -24.71
CA ARG A 124 -1.25 12.51 -24.44
C ARG A 124 -0.96 13.08 -23.05
N GLN A 125 -1.65 14.15 -22.67
CA GLN A 125 -1.51 14.74 -21.35
C GLN A 125 -1.96 13.78 -20.25
N CYS A 126 -3.10 13.11 -20.40
CA CYS A 126 -3.59 12.12 -19.43
C CYS A 126 -2.60 10.98 -19.23
N VAL A 127 -2.02 10.45 -20.32
CA VAL A 127 -1.00 9.40 -20.22
C VAL A 127 0.25 9.92 -19.51
N SER A 128 0.72 11.12 -19.85
CA SER A 128 1.88 11.75 -19.20
C SER A 128 1.65 11.98 -17.71
N ASP A 129 0.51 12.57 -17.34
CA ASP A 129 0.14 12.84 -15.95
C ASP A 129 0.06 11.52 -15.16
N MET A 130 -0.56 10.48 -15.74
CA MET A 130 -0.66 9.17 -15.12
C MET A 130 0.73 8.56 -14.88
N HIS A 131 1.68 8.70 -15.81
CA HIS A 131 3.07 8.25 -15.61
C HIS A 131 3.75 8.95 -14.45
N THR A 132 3.64 10.28 -14.37
CA THR A 132 4.22 11.07 -13.28
C THR A 132 3.64 10.64 -11.94
N ILE A 133 2.30 10.58 -11.83
CA ILE A 133 1.63 10.18 -10.60
C ILE A 133 2.05 8.77 -10.15
N ILE A 134 2.09 7.81 -11.08
CA ILE A 134 2.52 6.44 -10.78
C ILE A 134 3.99 6.41 -10.31
N GLN A 135 4.87 7.16 -10.97
CA GLN A 135 6.29 7.25 -10.59
C GLN A 135 6.48 7.87 -9.21
N ASP A 136 5.74 8.92 -8.89
CA ASP A 136 5.76 9.56 -7.58
C ASP A 136 5.25 8.58 -6.50
N SER A 137 4.17 7.85 -6.78
CA SER A 137 3.64 6.82 -5.86
C SER A 137 4.64 5.68 -5.63
N ILE A 138 5.35 5.21 -6.66
CA ILE A 138 6.43 4.22 -6.51
C ILE A 138 7.57 4.78 -5.63
N SER A 139 7.91 6.05 -5.80
CA SER A 139 8.94 6.71 -5.01
C SER A 139 8.53 6.82 -3.54
N MET A 140 7.27 7.19 -3.27
CA MET A 140 6.71 7.20 -1.91
C MET A 140 6.71 5.80 -1.27
N CYS A 141 6.39 4.74 -2.03
CA CYS A 141 6.50 3.37 -1.52
C CYS A 141 7.94 3.04 -1.11
N SER A 142 8.91 3.40 -1.95
CA SER A 142 10.33 3.13 -1.71
C SER A 142 10.85 3.91 -0.50
N GLU A 143 10.51 5.20 -0.39
CA GLU A 143 10.85 6.04 0.76
C GLU A 143 10.30 5.47 2.06
N ARG A 144 9.05 4.98 2.05
CA ARG A 144 8.43 4.37 3.24
C ARG A 144 9.01 3.02 3.59
N VAL A 145 9.31 2.18 2.61
CA VAL A 145 10.00 0.91 2.88
C VAL A 145 11.37 1.19 3.50
N ASN A 146 12.12 2.14 2.97
CA ASN A 146 13.41 2.53 3.53
C ASN A 146 13.28 3.14 4.94
N SER A 147 12.26 3.97 5.19
CA SER A 147 12.06 4.54 6.53
C SER A 147 11.63 3.49 7.55
N LEU A 148 10.93 2.44 7.12
CA LEU A 148 10.66 1.27 7.95
C LEU A 148 11.94 0.44 8.17
N GLU A 149 12.81 0.28 7.17
CA GLU A 149 14.05 -0.50 7.30
C GLU A 149 15.11 0.15 8.20
N TYR A 150 15.27 1.48 8.12
CA TYR A 150 16.35 2.22 8.78
C TYR A 150 15.88 3.13 9.92
N GLY A 151 14.57 3.25 10.14
CA GLY A 151 13.99 4.07 11.21
C GLY A 151 14.19 3.50 12.62
N ASP A 152 14.62 2.22 12.74
CA ASP A 152 14.86 1.51 14.00
C ASP A 152 16.34 1.51 14.45
N GLU A 153 17.27 2.10 13.68
CA GLU A 153 18.72 2.09 14.03
C GLU A 153 19.15 3.27 14.95
N ASN A 154 18.24 4.13 15.41
CA ASN A 154 18.58 5.31 16.24
C ASN A 154 17.67 5.51 17.47
N ASP A 155 17.49 4.47 18.30
CA ASP A 155 17.08 4.64 19.72
C ASP A 155 17.79 3.62 20.64
#